data_AF-A0A426YKM8-F1
#
_entry.id   AF-A0A426YKM8-F1
#
_cell.length_a   1.000
_cell.length_b   1.000
_cell.length_c   1.000
_cell.angle_alpha   90.00
_cell.angle_beta   90.00
_cell.angle_gamma   90.00
#
_symmetry.space_group_name_H-M   'P 1'
#
loop_
_entity.id
_entity.type
_entity.pdbx_description
1 polymer ?
#
loop_
_entity_poly.entity_id
_entity_poly.type
_entity_poly.pdbx_seq_one_letter_code
_entity_poly.pdbx_strand_id
1 'polypeptide(L)'
;MDPDSAWYTPLRTCLTIPSQTYKLGLTSAPKWPDRLHAPPERTSVVPGGNSGGFKHDDSKWKVRIKHYKTLLPALGSDKIRNVMDMNTLYGGFAAALISSPLWVMNVVSSYGPNSLGVVYDRGLIGMYHD
;
A
#
# COMPACT_ATOMS: atom_id res chain seq x y z
N MET A 1 4.04 19.33 12.16
CA MET A 1 3.19 18.15 12.42
C MET A 1 2.85 17.57 11.07
N ASP A 2 3.06 16.28 10.88
CA ASP A 2 2.73 15.60 9.63
C ASP A 2 1.20 15.55 9.45
N PRO A 3 0.64 16.13 8.37
CA PRO A 3 -0.80 16.12 8.12
C PRO A 3 -1.36 14.71 7.87
N ASP A 4 -0.52 13.74 7.49
CA ASP A 4 -0.90 12.34 7.29
C ASP A 4 -0.80 11.50 8.59
N SER A 5 -0.49 12.14 9.74
CA SER A 5 -0.50 11.46 11.04
C SER A 5 -1.93 11.16 11.50
N ALA A 6 -2.28 9.87 11.56
CA ALA A 6 -3.63 9.42 11.89
C ALA A 6 -3.83 8.99 13.36
N TRP A 7 -2.75 8.71 14.10
CA TRP A 7 -2.82 8.12 15.45
C TRP A 7 -2.35 9.12 16.51
N TYR A 8 -3.01 9.12 17.68
CA TYR A 8 -2.70 9.97 18.84
C TYR A 8 -2.46 11.47 18.54
N THR A 9 -3.09 11.98 17.47
CA THR A 9 -2.97 13.38 17.04
C THR A 9 -4.20 14.17 17.50
N PRO A 10 -4.05 15.18 18.37
CA PRO A 10 -5.18 16.00 18.81
C PRO A 10 -5.86 16.70 17.63
N LEU A 11 -7.20 16.71 17.64
CA LEU A 11 -7.99 17.44 16.65
C LEU A 11 -7.70 18.95 16.75
N ARG A 12 -7.57 19.58 15.59
CA ARG A 12 -7.40 21.03 15.47
C ARG A 12 -8.72 21.68 15.09
N THR A 13 -8.89 22.94 15.49
CA THR A 13 -10.09 23.74 15.17
C THR A 13 -10.27 23.98 13.67
N CYS A 14 -9.19 23.95 12.90
CA CYS A 14 -9.19 24.15 11.45
C CYS A 14 -8.54 22.95 10.74
N LEU A 15 -9.12 22.55 9.61
CA LEU A 15 -8.54 21.58 8.68
C LEU A 15 -7.48 22.27 7.81
N THR A 16 -6.28 21.72 7.76
CA THR A 16 -5.24 22.16 6.82
C THR A 16 -5.42 21.36 5.53
N ILE A 17 -5.51 22.06 4.39
CA ILE A 17 -5.51 21.38 3.08
C ILE A 17 -4.13 20.73 2.89
N PRO A 18 -4.04 19.43 2.58
CA PRO A 18 -2.78 18.78 2.29
C PRO A 18 -2.05 19.51 1.17
N SER A 19 -0.73 19.69 1.29
CA SER A 19 0.02 20.37 0.23
C SER A 19 -0.07 19.58 -1.07
N GLN A 20 -0.47 20.24 -2.17
CA GLN A 20 -0.54 19.67 -3.53
C GLN A 20 0.85 19.45 -4.16
N THR A 21 1.87 19.16 -3.33
CA THR A 21 3.26 19.03 -3.77
C THR A 21 3.45 17.87 -4.75
N TYR A 22 2.59 16.86 -4.67
CA TYR A 22 2.56 15.73 -5.60
C TYR A 22 1.44 15.93 -6.60
N LYS A 23 1.70 15.59 -7.86
CA LYS A 23 0.65 15.52 -8.87
C LYS A 23 -0.16 14.25 -8.63
N LEU A 24 -0.95 14.28 -7.56
CA LEU A 24 -1.97 13.30 -7.21
C LEU A 24 -3.21 13.40 -8.13
N GLY A 25 -3.05 14.01 -9.31
CA GLY A 25 -4.11 14.11 -10.29
C GLY A 25 -4.46 12.71 -10.81
N LEU A 26 -5.74 12.36 -10.77
CA LEU A 26 -6.26 11.14 -11.38
C LEU A 26 -5.83 11.00 -12.87
N THR A 27 -5.50 12.12 -13.52
CA THR A 27 -5.05 12.22 -14.91
C THR A 27 -3.57 11.90 -15.13
N SER A 28 -2.70 12.01 -14.10
CA SER A 28 -1.26 11.73 -14.19
C SER A 28 -0.88 10.32 -13.72
N ALA A 29 -1.74 9.67 -12.94
CA ALA A 29 -1.52 8.31 -12.49
C ALA A 29 -1.72 7.29 -13.64
N PRO A 30 -0.91 6.21 -13.71
CA PRO A 30 -1.18 5.11 -14.62
C PRO A 30 -2.59 4.54 -14.40
N LYS A 31 -3.18 4.00 -15.48
CA LYS A 31 -4.50 3.39 -15.38
C LYS A 31 -4.43 2.10 -14.56
N TRP A 32 -5.57 1.69 -14.01
CA TRP A 32 -5.69 0.37 -13.43
C TRP A 32 -5.62 -0.70 -14.52
N PRO A 33 -4.95 -1.85 -14.31
CA PRO A 33 -4.21 -2.25 -13.10
C PRO A 33 -2.73 -1.83 -13.06
N ASP A 34 -2.21 -1.18 -14.12
CA ASP A 34 -0.78 -0.85 -14.26
C ASP A 34 -0.20 -0.02 -13.10
N ARG A 35 -0.99 0.87 -12.49
CA ARG A 35 -0.57 1.65 -11.32
C ARG A 35 -0.16 0.80 -10.12
N LEU A 36 -0.57 -0.48 -10.05
CA LEU A 36 -0.09 -1.39 -9.02
C LEU A 36 1.43 -1.57 -9.10
N HIS A 37 2.05 -1.49 -10.27
CA HIS A 37 3.46 -1.78 -10.46
C HIS A 37 4.30 -0.54 -10.76
N ALA A 38 3.68 0.64 -10.82
CA ALA A 38 4.35 1.91 -11.00
C ALA A 38 4.57 2.60 -9.65
N PRO A 39 5.81 3.02 -9.31
CA PRO A 39 6.08 3.73 -8.06
C PRO A 39 5.42 5.12 -8.06
N PRO A 40 4.52 5.42 -7.11
CA PRO A 40 3.95 6.77 -6.97
C PRO A 40 5.00 7.81 -6.58
N GLU A 41 4.79 9.08 -6.91
CA GLU A 41 5.67 10.19 -6.49
C GLU A 41 5.86 10.22 -4.96
N ARG A 42 4.78 9.95 -4.20
CA ARG A 42 4.77 9.91 -2.75
C ARG A 42 5.76 8.90 -2.15
N THR A 43 6.19 7.89 -2.91
CA THR A 43 7.21 6.93 -2.46
C THR A 43 8.50 7.63 -2.00
N SER A 44 8.85 8.77 -2.61
CA SER A 44 10.06 9.54 -2.29
C SER A 44 10.02 10.28 -0.96
N VAL A 45 8.84 10.44 -0.37
CA VAL A 45 8.67 11.16 0.91
C VAL A 45 8.36 10.26 2.09
N VAL A 46 8.13 8.97 1.82
CA VAL A 46 8.16 7.95 2.86
C VAL A 46 9.60 7.85 3.38
N PRO A 47 9.84 7.86 4.71
CA PRO A 47 11.19 7.68 5.25
C PRO A 47 11.87 6.41 4.72
N GLY A 48 13.03 6.58 4.07
CA GLY A 48 13.76 5.48 3.43
C GLY A 48 13.15 4.97 2.12
N GLY A 49 12.06 5.57 1.65
CA GLY A 49 11.37 5.23 0.42
C GLY A 49 12.05 5.80 -0.83
N ASN A 50 12.12 4.99 -1.87
CA ASN A 50 12.55 5.40 -3.21
C ASN A 50 12.00 4.45 -4.27
N SER A 51 12.04 4.87 -5.53
CA SER A 51 11.53 4.09 -6.67
C SER A 51 12.19 2.71 -6.81
N GLY A 52 13.49 2.60 -6.51
CA GLY A 52 14.22 1.32 -6.53
C GLY A 52 13.72 0.36 -5.44
N GLY A 53 13.55 0.87 -4.22
CA GLY A 53 13.00 0.13 -3.08
C GLY A 53 11.59 -0.37 -3.34
N PHE A 54 10.74 0.46 -3.94
CA PHE A 54 9.39 0.06 -4.37
C PHE A 54 9.43 -1.09 -5.39
N LYS A 55 10.22 -0.96 -6.46
CA LYS A 55 10.33 -2.00 -7.50
C LYS A 55 10.90 -3.31 -6.94
N HIS A 56 11.81 -3.21 -5.98
CA HIS A 56 12.35 -4.36 -5.26
C HIS A 56 11.28 -5.04 -4.41
N ASP A 57 10.47 -4.28 -3.68
CA ASP A 57 9.33 -4.82 -2.91
C ASP A 57 8.31 -5.53 -3.82
N ASP A 58 7.90 -4.88 -4.90
CA ASP A 58 6.97 -5.44 -5.90
C ASP A 58 7.50 -6.77 -6.48
N SER A 59 8.78 -6.81 -6.85
CA SER A 59 9.43 -8.01 -7.38
C SER A 59 9.54 -9.12 -6.33
N LYS A 60 9.90 -8.77 -5.09
CA LYS A 60 9.95 -9.72 -3.97
C LYS A 60 8.60 -10.37 -3.72
N TRP A 61 7.52 -9.59 -3.69
CA TRP A 61 6.19 -10.14 -3.42
C TRP A 61 5.70 -11.05 -4.54
N LYS A 62 5.97 -10.72 -5.81
CA LYS A 62 5.69 -11.62 -6.94
C LYS A 62 6.32 -13.01 -6.78
N VAL A 63 7.52 -13.09 -6.19
CA VAL A 63 8.19 -14.36 -5.88
C VAL A 63 7.60 -15.01 -4.63
N ARG A 64 7.44 -14.25 -3.54
CA ARG A 64 6.93 -14.75 -2.26
C ARG A 64 5.54 -15.35 -2.37
N ILE A 65 4.64 -14.77 -3.17
CA ILE A 65 3.29 -15.31 -3.36
C ILE A 65 3.31 -16.72 -3.93
N LYS A 66 4.26 -17.04 -4.82
CA LYS A 66 4.41 -18.41 -5.34
C LYS A 66 4.69 -19.40 -4.21
N HIS A 67 5.56 -19.03 -3.27
CA HIS A 67 5.87 -19.83 -2.09
C HIS A 67 4.69 -19.89 -1.09
N TYR A 68 4.01 -18.78 -0.83
CA TYR A 68 2.84 -18.81 0.05
C TYR A 68 1.72 -19.70 -0.48
N LYS A 69 1.52 -19.74 -1.81
CA LYS A 69 0.56 -20.66 -2.43
C LYS A 69 0.94 -22.15 -2.24
N THR A 70 2.21 -22.49 -2.05
CA THR A 70 2.60 -23.87 -1.71
C THR A 70 2.33 -24.22 -0.25
N LEU A 71 2.50 -23.26 0.66
CA LEU A 71 2.25 -23.46 2.10
C LEU A 71 0.77 -23.40 2.45
N LEU A 72 0.03 -22.51 1.80
CA LEU A 72 -1.40 -22.31 1.98
C LEU A 72 -2.10 -22.40 0.62
N PRO A 73 -2.39 -23.62 0.13
CA PRO A 73 -3.05 -23.84 -1.16
C PRO A 73 -4.38 -23.08 -1.31
N ALA A 74 -5.02 -22.77 -0.18
CA ALA A 74 -6.25 -21.98 -0.14
C ALA A 74 -6.10 -20.58 -0.78
N LEU A 75 -4.91 -19.96 -0.76
CA LEU A 75 -4.61 -18.67 -1.44
C LEU A 75 -4.63 -18.76 -2.97
N GLY A 76 -4.52 -19.98 -3.52
CA GLY A 76 -4.66 -20.27 -4.94
C GLY A 76 -6.06 -20.76 -5.34
N SER A 77 -6.98 -20.85 -4.37
CA SER A 77 -8.36 -21.31 -4.57
C SER A 77 -9.37 -20.17 -4.34
N ASP A 78 -10.64 -20.48 -4.46
CA ASP A 78 -11.78 -19.61 -4.15
C ASP A 78 -12.21 -19.65 -2.66
N LYS A 79 -11.57 -20.49 -1.83
CA LYS A 79 -11.93 -20.69 -0.42
C LYS A 79 -11.66 -19.48 0.47
N ILE A 80 -10.64 -18.67 0.14
CA ILE A 80 -10.31 -17.45 0.87
C ILE A 80 -10.79 -16.26 0.05
N ARG A 81 -11.57 -15.39 0.69
CA ARG A 81 -12.12 -14.17 0.07
C ARG A 81 -11.47 -12.90 0.61
N ASN A 82 -10.99 -12.94 1.85
CA ASN A 82 -10.49 -11.79 2.57
C ASN A 82 -9.15 -12.16 3.22
N VAL A 83 -8.13 -11.31 3.09
CA VAL A 83 -6.83 -11.45 3.76
C VAL A 83 -6.47 -10.14 4.43
N MET A 84 -5.82 -10.19 5.58
CA MET A 84 -5.30 -9.02 6.28
C MET A 84 -3.77 -9.10 6.27
N ASP A 85 -3.12 -8.15 5.60
CA ASP A 85 -1.67 -7.99 5.62
C ASP A 85 -1.29 -7.03 6.75
N MET A 86 -0.91 -7.61 7.89
CA MET A 86 -0.61 -6.87 9.13
C MET A 86 0.73 -6.11 9.10
N ASN A 87 1.51 -6.24 8.04
CA ASN A 87 2.83 -5.60 7.94
C ASN A 87 3.08 -5.06 6.53
N THR A 88 2.13 -4.27 6.05
CA THR A 88 2.24 -3.66 4.74
C THR A 88 3.22 -2.49 4.78
N LEU A 89 4.18 -2.48 3.84
CA LEU A 89 4.95 -1.29 3.49
C LEU A 89 4.30 -0.56 2.32
N TYR A 90 4.43 -1.08 1.10
CA TYR A 90 3.86 -0.41 -0.10
C TYR A 90 2.59 -1.06 -0.64
N GLY A 91 2.11 -2.16 -0.05
CA GLY A 91 0.97 -2.95 -0.56
C GLY A 91 1.37 -4.01 -1.58
N GLY A 92 2.64 -4.44 -1.59
CA GLY A 92 3.17 -5.41 -2.54
C GLY A 92 2.51 -6.79 -2.46
N PHE A 93 2.13 -7.24 -1.26
CA PHE A 93 1.39 -8.49 -1.08
C PHE A 93 0.02 -8.46 -1.79
N ALA A 94 -0.75 -7.39 -1.56
CA ALA A 94 -2.04 -7.17 -2.23
C ALA A 94 -1.90 -7.07 -3.75
N ALA A 95 -0.92 -6.30 -4.24
CA ALA A 95 -0.66 -6.16 -5.67
C ALA A 95 -0.29 -7.49 -6.34
N ALA A 96 0.48 -8.34 -5.66
CA ALA A 96 0.86 -9.67 -6.18
C ALA A 96 -0.31 -10.68 -6.19
N LEU A 97 -1.39 -10.41 -5.45
CA LEU A 97 -2.60 -11.24 -5.39
C LEU A 97 -3.77 -10.63 -6.17
N ILE A 98 -3.57 -9.59 -6.96
CA ILE A 98 -4.69 -8.86 -7.59
C ILE A 98 -5.53 -9.71 -8.55
N SER A 99 -4.92 -10.74 -9.16
CA SER A 99 -5.63 -11.68 -10.04
C SER A 99 -6.27 -12.85 -9.29
N SER A 100 -6.03 -12.99 -7.99
CA SER A 100 -6.71 -13.98 -7.16
C SER A 100 -8.12 -13.49 -6.80
N PRO A 101 -9.10 -14.39 -6.61
CA PRO A 101 -10.49 -14.02 -6.28
C PRO A 101 -10.64 -13.67 -4.78
N LEU A 102 -9.76 -12.81 -4.27
CA LEU A 102 -9.71 -12.34 -2.88
C LEU A 102 -9.37 -10.85 -2.84
N TRP A 103 -9.66 -10.21 -1.71
CA TRP A 103 -9.18 -8.87 -1.42
C TRP A 103 -8.27 -8.87 -0.18
N VAL A 104 -7.39 -7.87 -0.12
CA VAL A 104 -6.42 -7.71 0.96
C VAL A 104 -6.67 -6.37 1.66
N MET A 105 -6.88 -6.41 2.99
CA MET A 105 -6.75 -5.23 3.84
C MET A 105 -5.27 -5.01 4.12
N ASN A 106 -4.71 -3.89 3.65
CA ASN A 106 -3.33 -3.53 3.95
C ASN A 106 -3.27 -2.77 5.27
N VAL A 107 -2.48 -3.23 6.23
CA VAL A 107 -2.35 -2.59 7.54
C VAL A 107 -0.92 -2.06 7.68
N VAL A 108 -0.82 -0.75 7.86
CA VAL A 108 0.44 -0.04 8.09
C VAL A 108 0.55 0.25 9.59
N SER A 109 1.63 -0.20 10.22
CA SER A 109 1.83 0.05 11.65
C SER A 109 1.94 1.55 11.93
N SER A 110 1.25 2.03 12.98
CA SER A 110 1.37 3.43 13.46
C SER A 110 2.76 3.76 14.02
N TYR A 111 3.56 2.74 14.34
CA TYR A 111 4.94 2.89 14.84
C TYR A 111 5.99 2.84 13.70
N GLY A 112 5.57 2.57 12.46
CA GLY A 112 6.44 2.44 11.30
C GLY A 112 6.44 3.66 10.36
N PRO A 113 7.14 3.56 9.22
CA PRO A 113 7.09 4.60 8.19
C PRO A 113 5.66 4.79 7.67
N ASN A 114 5.21 6.05 7.65
CA ASN A 114 3.90 6.41 7.13
C ASN A 114 3.85 6.20 5.60
N SER A 115 3.43 5.00 5.21
CA SER A 115 3.45 4.50 3.83
C SER A 115 2.05 4.24 3.26
N LEU A 116 1.00 4.46 4.06
CA LEU A 116 -0.39 4.20 3.67
C LEU A 116 -0.82 5.04 2.46
N GLY A 117 -0.31 6.27 2.34
CA GLY A 117 -0.55 7.10 1.15
C GLY A 117 -0.05 6.44 -0.15
N VAL A 118 1.05 5.69 -0.11
CA VAL A 118 1.56 4.94 -1.27
C VAL A 118 0.61 3.78 -1.62
N VAL A 119 0.03 3.12 -0.63
CA VAL A 119 -0.99 2.08 -0.82
C VAL A 119 -2.22 2.66 -1.55
N TYR A 120 -2.69 3.84 -1.13
CA TYR A 120 -3.80 4.54 -1.76
C TYR A 120 -3.49 5.02 -3.18
N ASP A 121 -2.28 5.54 -3.43
CA ASP A 121 -1.88 5.99 -4.77
C ASP A 121 -1.81 4.83 -5.79
N ARG A 122 -1.58 3.59 -5.32
CA ARG A 122 -1.71 2.35 -6.12
C ARG A 122 -3.16 1.93 -6.36
N GLY A 123 -4.13 2.56 -5.69
CA GLY A 123 -5.55 2.23 -5.69
C GLY A 123 -5.90 0.96 -4.91
N LEU A 124 -5.13 0.66 -3.87
CA LEU A 124 -5.40 -0.40 -2.90
C LEU A 124 -6.08 0.19 -1.66
N ILE A 125 -6.75 -0.66 -0.87
CA ILE A 125 -7.36 -0.26 0.41
C ILE A 125 -6.44 -0.59 1.57
N GLY A 126 -6.51 0.21 2.63
CA GLY A 126 -5.71 -0.03 3.83
C GLY A 126 -6.05 0.90 4.99
N MET A 127 -5.46 0.62 6.15
CA MET A 127 -5.63 1.36 7.39
C MET A 127 -4.34 1.40 8.20
N TYR A 128 -4.32 2.25 9.23
CA TYR A 128 -3.33 2.17 10.31
C TYR A 128 -3.80 1.24 11.43
N HIS A 129 -2.86 0.63 12.13
CA HIS A 129 -3.10 -0.13 13.36
C HIS A 129 -1.87 -0.06 14.28
N ASP A 130 -2.07 -0.14 15.59
CA ASP A 130 -1.00 -0.22 16.61
C ASP A 130 -0.45 -1.64 16.81
#